data_AF-A0AAV2BEJ7-F1
#
_entry.id   AF-A0AAV2BEJ7-F1
#
_cell.length_a   1.000
_cell.length_b   1.000
_cell.length_c   1.000
_cell.angle_alpha   90.00
_cell.angle_beta   90.00
_cell.angle_gamma   90.00
#
_symmetry.space_group_name_H-M   'P 1'
#
loop_
_entity.id
_entity.type
_entity.pdbx_description
1 polymer ?
#
loop_
_entity_poly.entity_id
_entity_poly.type
_entity_poly.pdbx_seq_one_letter_code
_entity_poly.pdbx_strand_id
1 'polypeptide(L)'
;MIASYVHGTDERSRMIRRTLARYLILIQVLTYQAVSTAVKRRFPTTQHLVSAGIMTKEEKSVLDKISFTHGKWWISCHWFCSLATRARKEGRIKDPVLLNGMLNVAEQILHPYGEDDDDFELNWCLDRSVQIAYLVVDNLQLKHPKVTKDFFWDETEPILPRRGSRPSSLYSLC
;
A
#
# COMPACT_ATOMS: atom_id res chain seq x y z
N MET A 1 -2.57 0.35 -6.48
CA MET A 1 -3.82 1.16 -6.40
C MET A 1 -3.55 2.65 -6.33
N ILE A 2 -2.90 3.20 -5.29
CA ILE A 2 -2.57 4.65 -5.24
C ILE A 2 -1.78 5.10 -6.49
N ALA A 3 -0.77 4.32 -6.90
CA ALA A 3 0.07 4.62 -8.06
C ALA A 3 -0.67 4.61 -9.41
N SER A 4 -1.76 3.85 -9.52
CA SER A 4 -2.56 3.74 -10.74
C SER A 4 -3.70 4.75 -10.80
N TYR A 5 -4.21 5.20 -9.65
CA TYR A 5 -5.45 6.00 -9.58
C TYR A 5 -5.21 7.50 -9.40
N VAL A 6 -4.06 7.91 -8.88
CA VAL A 6 -3.67 9.33 -8.81
C VAL A 6 -2.80 9.65 -10.02
N HIS A 7 -3.44 10.24 -11.03
CA HIS A 7 -2.80 10.60 -12.29
C HIS A 7 -1.94 11.87 -12.15
N GLY A 8 -0.94 12.02 -13.03
CA GLY A 8 -0.05 13.18 -13.05
C GLY A 8 1.39 12.82 -12.66
N THR A 9 2.34 13.37 -13.41
CA THR A 9 3.79 13.23 -13.21
C THR A 9 4.39 14.45 -12.52
N ASP A 10 3.57 15.48 -12.28
CA ASP A 10 3.97 16.70 -11.59
C ASP A 10 4.21 16.47 -10.10
N GLU A 11 4.94 17.39 -9.48
CA GLU A 11 5.33 17.33 -8.08
C GLU A 11 4.11 17.20 -7.16
N ARG A 12 3.01 17.91 -7.45
CA ARG A 12 1.78 17.84 -6.65
C ARG A 12 1.17 16.45 -6.66
N SER A 13 1.12 15.77 -7.81
CA SER A 13 0.61 14.40 -7.87
C SER A 13 1.50 13.41 -7.14
N ARG A 14 2.83 13.60 -7.23
CA ARG A 14 3.79 12.79 -6.46
C ARG A 14 3.61 13.01 -4.95
N MET A 15 3.46 14.24 -4.50
CA MET A 15 3.20 14.57 -3.10
C MET A 15 1.91 13.91 -2.60
N ILE A 16 0.82 13.97 -3.38
CA ILE A 16 -0.46 13.32 -3.02
C ILE A 16 -0.27 11.81 -2.90
N ARG A 17 0.35 11.15 -3.88
CA ARG A 17 0.59 9.70 -3.84
C ARG A 17 1.42 9.28 -2.63
N ARG A 18 2.54 9.98 -2.38
CA ARG A 18 3.42 9.69 -1.23
C ARG A 18 2.72 9.93 0.10
N THR A 19 1.89 10.97 0.20
CA THR A 19 1.12 11.27 1.42
C THR A 19 0.02 10.24 1.68
N LEU A 20 -0.73 9.82 0.64
CA LEU A 20 -1.72 8.76 0.76
C LEU A 20 -1.08 7.43 1.19
N ALA A 21 0.08 7.06 0.60
CA ALA A 21 0.82 5.88 1.01
C ALA A 21 1.30 5.98 2.48
N ARG A 22 1.80 7.15 2.87
CA ARG A 22 2.24 7.42 4.24
C ARG A 22 1.09 7.32 5.24
N TYR A 23 -0.11 7.78 4.90
CA TYR A 23 -1.28 7.62 5.77
C TYR A 23 -1.69 6.16 5.95
N LEU A 24 -1.58 5.32 4.92
CA LEU A 24 -1.80 3.87 5.08
C LEU A 24 -0.77 3.22 6.02
N ILE A 25 0.51 3.56 5.86
CA ILE A 25 1.58 3.10 6.76
C ILE A 25 1.33 3.60 8.18
N LEU A 26 0.89 4.85 8.33
CA LEU A 26 0.61 5.45 9.63
C LEU A 26 -0.58 4.77 10.32
N ILE A 27 -1.63 4.41 9.59
CA ILE A 27 -2.72 3.56 10.13
C ILE A 27 -2.14 2.24 10.63
N GLN A 28 -1.33 1.56 9.80
CA GLN A 28 -0.75 0.26 10.12
C GLN A 28 0.10 0.30 11.39
N VAL A 29 1.01 1.28 11.53
CA VAL A 29 1.87 1.37 12.72
C VAL A 29 1.09 1.72 13.98
N LEU A 30 0.07 2.59 13.89
CA LEU A 30 -0.76 2.96 15.04
C LEU A 30 -1.62 1.78 15.51
N THR A 31 -2.14 0.99 14.58
CA THR A 31 -2.87 -0.25 14.89
C THR A 31 -1.93 -1.29 15.51
N TYR A 32 -0.75 -1.52 14.93
CA TYR A 32 0.21 -2.50 15.45
C TYR A 32 0.76 -2.10 16.83
N GLN A 33 0.95 -0.81 17.10
CA GLN A 33 1.30 -0.33 18.45
C GLN A 33 0.22 -0.64 19.51
N ALA A 34 -1.04 -0.81 19.11
CA ALA A 34 -2.14 -1.10 20.03
C ALA A 34 -2.25 -2.60 20.36
N VAL A 35 -1.77 -3.48 19.46
CA VAL A 35 -1.91 -4.94 19.60
C VAL A 35 -0.59 -5.68 19.81
N SER A 36 0.57 -5.05 19.53
CA SER A 36 1.89 -5.68 19.65
C SER A 36 2.84 -4.88 20.52
N THR A 37 3.28 -5.52 21.62
CA THR A 37 4.27 -4.94 22.54
C THR A 37 5.63 -4.75 21.86
N ALA A 38 6.02 -5.62 20.91
CA ALA A 38 7.26 -5.50 20.16
C ALA A 38 7.28 -4.23 19.29
N VAL A 39 6.20 -3.94 18.57
CA VAL A 39 6.07 -2.71 17.78
C VAL A 39 5.96 -1.49 18.70
N LYS A 40 5.22 -1.60 19.81
CA LYS A 40 5.12 -0.53 20.81
C LYS A 40 6.48 -0.19 21.44
N ARG A 41 7.34 -1.18 21.66
CA ARG A 41 8.71 -0.98 22.16
C ARG A 41 9.61 -0.30 21.12
N ARG A 42 9.45 -0.63 19.83
CA ARG A 42 10.19 0.02 18.73
C ARG A 42 9.78 1.49 18.54
N PHE A 43 8.49 1.78 18.65
CA PHE A 43 7.95 3.14 18.53
C PHE A 43 7.08 3.48 19.75
N PRO A 44 7.65 3.89 20.89
CA PRO A 44 6.84 4.14 22.09
C PRO A 44 5.92 5.36 21.98
N THR A 45 6.40 6.41 21.31
CA THR A 45 5.72 7.71 21.23
C THR A 45 5.55 8.18 19.79
N THR A 46 4.62 9.12 19.56
CA THR A 46 4.44 9.77 18.26
C THR A 46 5.70 10.50 17.79
N GLN A 47 6.57 10.92 18.70
CA GLN A 47 7.87 11.51 18.35
C GLN A 47 8.81 10.50 17.67
N HIS A 48 8.75 9.22 18.04
CA HIS A 48 9.53 8.18 17.36
C HIS A 48 9.02 7.98 15.93
N LEU A 49 7.70 8.07 15.70
CA LEU A 49 7.13 8.01 14.34
C LEU A 49 7.58 9.19 13.47
N VAL A 50 7.69 10.39 14.05
CA VAL A 50 8.24 11.56 13.35
C VAL A 50 9.71 11.36 13.02
N SER A 51 10.49 10.88 13.99
CA SER A 51 11.94 10.66 13.81
C SER A 51 12.22 9.55 12.78
N ALA A 52 11.35 8.55 12.67
CA ALA A 52 11.39 7.51 11.66
C ALA A 52 10.87 7.94 10.28
N GLY A 53 10.34 9.16 10.14
CA GLY A 53 9.80 9.68 8.87
C GLY A 53 8.43 9.13 8.48
N ILE A 54 7.75 8.41 9.38
CA ILE A 54 6.40 7.86 9.16
C ILE A 54 5.33 8.95 9.32
N MET A 55 5.64 10.00 10.10
CA MET A 55 4.76 11.14 10.38
C MET A 55 5.54 12.45 10.22
N THR A 56 4.90 13.52 9.73
CA THR A 56 5.54 14.84 9.72
C THR A 56 5.35 15.59 11.05
N LYS A 57 6.12 16.65 11.28
CA LYS A 57 5.98 17.47 12.50
C LYS A 57 4.61 18.15 12.55
N GLU A 58 4.12 18.60 11.40
CA GLU A 58 2.82 19.25 11.24
C GLU A 58 1.69 18.29 11.58
N GLU A 59 1.76 17.05 11.08
CA GLU A 59 0.77 16.01 11.36
C GLU A 59 0.75 15.64 12.84
N LYS A 60 1.92 15.49 13.47
CA LYS A 60 2.02 15.27 14.91
C LYS A 60 1.33 16.42 15.67
N SER A 61 1.57 17.67 15.30
CA SER A 61 0.95 18.82 15.95
C SER A 61 -0.58 18.80 15.84
N VAL A 62 -1.13 18.42 14.68
CA VAL A 62 -2.59 18.26 14.52
C VAL A 62 -3.11 17.10 15.37
N LEU A 63 -2.40 15.96 15.38
CA LEU A 63 -2.80 14.78 16.16
C LEU A 63 -2.80 15.04 17.67
N ASP A 64 -1.83 15.80 18.16
CA ASP A 64 -1.69 16.13 19.58
C ASP A 64 -2.80 17.08 20.06
N LYS A 65 -3.26 18.00 19.20
CA LYS A 65 -4.36 18.94 19.51
C LYS A 65 -5.72 18.26 19.69
N ILE A 66 -5.90 17.07 19.13
CA ILE A 66 -7.16 16.32 19.22
C ILE A 66 -7.24 15.69 20.62
N SER A 67 -8.09 16.23 21.49
CA SER A 67 -8.39 15.60 22.78
C SER A 67 -9.42 14.49 22.56
N PHE A 68 -9.02 13.24 22.79
CA PHE A 68 -9.93 12.10 22.72
C PHE A 68 -9.45 10.99 23.65
N THR A 69 -10.40 10.26 24.24
CA THR A 69 -10.15 9.25 25.28
C THR A 69 -9.71 7.90 24.73
N HIS A 70 -10.11 7.57 23.49
CA HIS A 70 -9.72 6.33 22.83
C HIS A 70 -8.52 6.55 21.90
N GLY A 71 -7.91 5.46 21.43
CA GLY A 71 -6.76 5.59 20.55
C GLY A 71 -7.10 6.22 19.20
N LYS A 72 -6.09 6.91 18.64
CA LYS A 72 -6.24 7.84 17.52
C LYS A 72 -5.91 7.21 16.15
N TRP A 73 -5.86 5.89 16.04
CA TRP A 73 -5.51 5.18 14.78
C TRP A 73 -6.44 5.54 13.62
N TRP A 74 -7.73 5.78 13.91
CA TRP A 74 -8.73 6.18 12.92
C TRP A 74 -8.50 7.56 12.29
N ILE A 75 -7.73 8.46 12.94
CA ILE A 75 -7.43 9.81 12.43
C ILE A 75 -6.72 9.76 11.09
N SER A 76 -5.79 8.81 10.95
CA SER A 76 -5.01 8.63 9.72
C SER A 76 -5.90 8.14 8.56
N CYS A 77 -6.92 7.31 8.86
CA CYS A 77 -7.95 6.92 7.88
C CYS A 77 -8.78 8.14 7.45
N HIS A 78 -9.21 8.97 8.39
CA HIS A 78 -9.93 10.19 8.09
C HIS A 78 -9.10 11.16 7.21
N TRP A 79 -7.81 11.33 7.50
CA TRP A 79 -6.91 12.16 6.67
C TRP A 79 -6.70 11.58 5.27
N PHE A 80 -6.62 10.26 5.15
CA PHE A 80 -6.58 9.57 3.86
C PHE A 80 -7.83 9.85 3.03
N CYS A 81 -9.03 9.62 3.60
CA CYS A 81 -10.30 9.88 2.92
C CYS A 81 -10.43 11.35 2.51
N SER A 82 -10.04 12.26 3.39
CA SER A 82 -10.05 13.71 3.14
C SER A 82 -9.13 14.11 2.00
N LEU A 83 -7.89 13.58 1.99
CA LEU A 83 -6.93 13.86 0.92
C LEU A 83 -7.36 13.23 -0.40
N ALA A 84 -7.90 12.01 -0.39
CA ALA A 84 -8.39 11.35 -1.60
C ALA A 84 -9.59 12.12 -2.20
N THR A 85 -10.51 12.60 -1.36
CA THR A 85 -11.62 13.47 -1.79
C THR A 85 -11.10 14.77 -2.40
N ARG A 86 -10.08 15.38 -1.78
CA ARG A 86 -9.43 16.57 -2.33
C ARG A 86 -8.74 16.30 -3.67
N ALA A 87 -8.01 15.19 -3.80
CA ALA A 87 -7.35 14.80 -5.04
C ALA A 87 -8.36 14.56 -6.18
N ARG A 88 -9.57 14.06 -5.86
CA ARG A 88 -10.68 13.96 -6.81
C ARG A 88 -11.17 15.35 -7.25
N LYS A 89 -11.40 16.27 -6.30
CA LYS A 89 -11.78 17.67 -6.62
C LYS A 89 -10.72 18.38 -7.47
N GLU A 90 -9.44 18.07 -7.25
CA GLU A 90 -8.30 18.55 -8.06
C GLU A 90 -8.19 17.84 -9.42
N GLY A 91 -9.12 16.95 -9.78
CA GLY A 91 -9.14 16.23 -11.06
C GLY A 91 -8.06 15.14 -11.21
N ARG A 92 -7.33 14.82 -10.13
CA ARG A 92 -6.25 13.83 -10.13
C ARG A 92 -6.75 12.40 -10.05
N ILE A 93 -7.93 12.19 -9.45
CA ILE A 93 -8.66 10.92 -9.38
C ILE A 93 -9.95 11.07 -10.19
N LYS A 94 -10.12 10.24 -11.23
CA LYS A 94 -11.23 10.38 -12.19
C LYS A 94 -12.47 9.55 -11.83
N ASP A 95 -12.30 8.42 -11.13
CA ASP A 95 -13.36 7.42 -10.99
C ASP A 95 -13.69 7.13 -9.49
N PRO A 96 -14.98 7.22 -9.08
CA PRO A 96 -15.43 6.93 -7.72
C PRO A 96 -15.30 5.46 -7.29
N VAL A 97 -15.35 4.49 -8.20
CA VAL A 97 -15.18 3.05 -7.91
C VAL A 97 -13.76 2.78 -7.42
N LEU A 98 -12.79 3.49 -7.98
CA LEU A 98 -11.37 3.38 -7.61
C LEU A 98 -11.11 3.90 -6.18
N LEU A 99 -11.87 4.91 -5.74
CA LEU A 99 -11.84 5.40 -4.37
C LEU A 99 -12.36 4.34 -3.38
N ASN A 100 -13.48 3.69 -3.71
CA ASN A 100 -14.07 2.66 -2.87
C ASN A 100 -13.15 1.43 -2.75
N GLY A 101 -12.51 1.03 -3.85
CA GLY A 101 -11.51 -0.05 -3.82
C GLY A 101 -10.31 0.27 -2.92
N MET A 102 -9.85 1.53 -2.88
CA MET A 102 -8.76 1.94 -1.98
C MET A 102 -9.17 1.86 -0.50
N LEU A 103 -10.43 2.15 -0.18
CA LEU A 103 -10.95 2.10 1.19
C LEU A 103 -11.09 0.64 1.66
N ASN A 104 -11.62 -0.24 0.83
CA ASN A 104 -11.76 -1.67 1.17
C ASN A 104 -10.40 -2.33 1.47
N VAL A 105 -9.33 -1.97 0.76
CA VAL A 105 -7.98 -2.49 1.04
C VAL A 105 -7.42 -1.92 2.34
N ALA A 106 -7.69 -0.64 2.65
CA ALA A 106 -7.31 -0.06 3.93
C ALA A 106 -8.02 -0.75 5.10
N GLU A 107 -9.29 -1.15 4.92
CA GLU A 107 -10.04 -1.95 5.90
C GLU A 107 -9.46 -3.36 6.09
N GLN A 108 -9.00 -4.01 5.03
CA GLN A 108 -8.31 -5.31 5.16
C GLN A 108 -6.98 -5.20 5.92
N ILE A 109 -6.24 -4.11 5.74
CA ILE A 109 -4.99 -3.85 6.49
C ILE A 109 -5.29 -3.61 7.98
N LEU A 110 -6.48 -3.11 8.32
CA LEU A 110 -6.92 -2.82 9.69
C LEU A 110 -7.28 -4.07 10.51
N HIS A 111 -7.50 -5.24 9.89
CA HIS A 111 -7.90 -6.48 10.57
C HIS A 111 -6.83 -7.59 10.46
N PRO A 112 -5.70 -7.49 11.16
CA PRO A 112 -4.61 -8.46 11.05
C PRO A 112 -4.83 -9.75 11.87
N TYR A 113 -6.07 -10.22 12.07
CA TYR A 113 -6.33 -11.36 12.96
C TYR A 113 -5.65 -12.64 12.46
N GLY A 114 -4.62 -13.05 13.18
CA GLY A 114 -4.26 -14.44 13.42
C GLY A 114 -3.95 -14.58 14.92
N GLU A 115 -4.57 -15.56 15.56
CA GLU A 115 -4.44 -15.86 16.99
C GLU A 115 -3.45 -17.02 17.19
N ASP A 116 -2.23 -16.91 16.70
CA ASP A 116 -1.20 -17.92 16.94
C ASP A 116 0.04 -17.30 17.61
N ASP A 117 0.55 -18.00 18.62
CA ASP A 117 1.57 -17.60 19.61
C ASP A 117 3.00 -17.38 19.05
N ASP A 118 3.14 -17.34 17.73
CA ASP A 118 4.38 -16.90 17.07
C ASP A 118 4.23 -15.43 16.73
N ASP A 119 4.96 -14.56 17.44
CA ASP A 119 5.09 -13.14 17.16
C ASP A 119 5.10 -12.91 15.63
N PHE A 120 3.97 -12.50 15.05
CA PHE A 120 3.95 -12.00 13.68
C PHE A 120 5.13 -11.03 13.58
N GLU A 121 5.99 -11.18 12.57
CA GLU A 121 7.07 -10.24 12.33
C GLU A 121 6.47 -8.89 11.87
N LEU A 122 5.61 -8.25 12.67
CA LEU A 122 4.90 -7.01 12.37
C LEU A 122 5.90 -5.88 12.12
N ASN A 123 7.07 -5.94 12.78
CA ASN A 123 8.19 -5.08 12.47
C ASN A 123 8.68 -5.28 11.02
N TRP A 124 8.87 -6.53 10.58
CA TRP A 124 9.22 -6.84 9.20
C TRP A 124 8.10 -6.44 8.23
N CYS A 125 6.84 -6.71 8.57
CA CYS A 125 5.68 -6.27 7.78
C CYS A 125 5.67 -4.75 7.61
N LEU A 126 5.91 -3.97 8.68
CA LEU A 126 6.01 -2.51 8.60
C LEU A 126 7.15 -2.07 7.69
N ASP A 127 8.34 -2.65 7.87
CA ASP A 127 9.52 -2.30 7.06
C ASP A 127 9.28 -2.61 5.58
N ARG A 128 8.73 -3.79 5.28
CA ARG A 128 8.33 -4.21 3.94
C ARG A 128 7.26 -3.30 3.35
N SER A 129 6.23 -2.97 4.12
CA SER A 129 5.14 -2.07 3.71
C SER A 129 5.70 -0.70 3.29
N VAL A 130 6.58 -0.12 4.10
CA VAL A 130 7.21 1.18 3.81
C VAL A 130 7.98 1.13 2.49
N GLN A 131 8.83 0.12 2.32
CA GLN A 131 9.65 -0.03 1.12
C GLN A 131 8.80 -0.22 -0.14
N ILE A 132 7.87 -1.18 -0.11
CA ILE A 132 7.01 -1.50 -1.26
C ILE A 132 6.11 -0.31 -1.59
N ALA A 133 5.49 0.33 -0.59
CA ALA A 133 4.58 1.44 -0.83
C ALA A 133 5.29 2.59 -1.55
N TYR A 134 6.48 2.99 -1.09
CA TYR A 134 7.22 4.08 -1.73
C TYR A 134 7.80 3.70 -3.09
N LEU A 135 8.28 2.46 -3.26
CA LEU A 135 8.74 1.95 -4.55
C LEU A 135 7.60 2.00 -5.59
N VAL A 136 6.40 1.55 -5.20
CA VAL A 136 5.25 1.49 -6.09
C VAL A 136 4.76 2.88 -6.50
N VAL A 137 4.63 3.82 -5.56
CA VAL A 137 4.06 5.15 -5.85
C VAL A 137 4.99 6.12 -6.56
N ASP A 138 6.30 5.92 -6.44
CA ASP A 138 7.31 6.76 -7.11
C ASP A 138 7.89 6.07 -8.34
N ASN A 139 8.43 4.86 -8.21
CA ASN A 139 9.25 4.26 -9.26
C ASN A 139 8.44 3.43 -10.25
N LEU A 140 7.34 2.79 -9.82
CA LEU A 140 6.53 1.89 -10.65
C LEU A 140 5.21 2.53 -11.12
N GLN A 141 5.05 3.85 -10.92
CA GLN A 141 3.84 4.55 -11.31
C GLN A 141 3.58 4.40 -12.83
N LEU A 142 2.50 3.70 -13.18
CA LEU A 142 2.07 3.42 -14.55
C LEU A 142 3.16 2.78 -15.44
N LYS A 143 4.15 2.13 -14.84
CA LYS A 143 5.18 1.39 -15.59
C LYS A 143 4.79 -0.08 -15.67
N HIS A 144 4.79 -0.61 -16.87
CA HIS A 144 4.65 -2.03 -17.13
C HIS A 144 5.62 -2.46 -18.25
N PRO A 145 6.01 -3.74 -18.33
CA PRO A 145 6.78 -4.25 -19.46
C PRO A 145 6.04 -4.04 -20.79
N LYS A 146 6.78 -4.06 -21.90
CA LYS A 146 6.18 -3.99 -23.24
C LYS A 146 5.19 -5.14 -23.42
N VAL A 147 3.98 -4.83 -23.89
CA VAL A 147 2.97 -5.83 -24.19
C VAL A 147 3.41 -6.59 -25.44
N THR A 148 3.53 -7.91 -25.32
CA THR A 148 3.95 -8.81 -26.39
C THR A 148 3.08 -10.06 -26.35
N LYS A 149 2.97 -10.74 -27.49
CA LYS A 149 2.31 -12.04 -27.57
C LYS A 149 3.04 -13.01 -26.64
N ASP A 150 2.30 -13.66 -25.76
CA ASP A 150 2.85 -14.66 -24.86
C ASP A 150 3.14 -15.99 -25.60
N PHE A 151 3.72 -16.94 -24.87
CA PHE A 151 4.14 -18.23 -25.40
C PHE A 151 2.97 -19.05 -26.01
N PHE A 152 1.76 -18.87 -25.51
CA PHE A 152 0.58 -19.64 -25.88
C PHE A 152 -0.38 -18.86 -26.80
N TRP A 153 0.08 -17.77 -27.42
CA TRP A 153 -0.79 -16.83 -28.13
C TRP A 153 -1.68 -17.47 -29.20
N ASP A 154 -1.19 -18.49 -29.90
CA ASP A 154 -1.90 -19.21 -30.96
C ASP A 154 -2.36 -20.62 -30.53
N GLU A 155 -2.20 -20.99 -29.25
CA GLU A 155 -2.60 -22.30 -28.73
C GLU A 155 -4.02 -22.25 -28.11
N THR A 156 -4.93 -23.06 -28.62
CA THR A 156 -6.32 -23.17 -28.10
C THR A 156 -6.38 -23.86 -26.74
N GLU A 157 -5.47 -24.81 -26.49
CA GLU A 157 -5.40 -25.60 -25.26
C GLU A 157 -3.96 -25.58 -24.70
N PRO A 158 -3.57 -24.52 -23.97
CA PRO A 158 -2.20 -24.36 -23.49
C PRO A 158 -1.82 -25.43 -22.46
N ILE A 159 -0.75 -26.19 -22.74
CA ILE A 159 -0.22 -27.22 -21.84
C ILE A 159 1.09 -26.74 -21.23
N LEU A 160 1.11 -26.57 -19.91
CA LEU A 160 2.35 -26.25 -19.20
C LEU A 160 3.32 -27.44 -19.26
N PRO A 161 4.61 -27.22 -19.63
CA PRO A 161 5.58 -28.29 -19.64
C PRO A 161 5.78 -28.86 -18.23
N ARG A 162 5.67 -30.18 -18.10
CA ARG A 162 6.00 -30.87 -16.85
C ARG A 162 7.52 -31.00 -16.74
N ARG A 163 8.04 -30.95 -15.51
CA ARG A 163 9.48 -31.09 -15.26
C ARG A 163 9.95 -32.45 -15.81
N GLY A 164 10.75 -32.44 -16.87
CA GLY A 164 11.31 -33.65 -17.51
C GLY A 164 10.67 -34.07 -18.85
N SER A 165 9.56 -33.47 -19.30
CA SER A 165 9.03 -33.69 -20.65
C SER A 165 9.64 -32.71 -21.65
N ARG A 166 10.32 -33.20 -22.70
CA ARG A 166 10.79 -32.36 -23.83
C ARG A 166 9.58 -31.70 -24.50
N PRO A 167 9.69 -30.45 -25.00
CA PRO A 167 8.59 -29.80 -25.71
C PRO A 167 8.22 -30.61 -26.96
N SER A 168 6.95 -31.04 -27.04
CA SER A 168 6.45 -31.89 -28.13
C SER A 168 6.21 -31.15 -29.45
N SER A 169 6.52 -29.85 -29.55
CA SER A 169 6.22 -29.03 -30.74
C SER A 169 7.32 -29.01 -31.82
N LEU A 170 8.28 -29.94 -31.78
CA LEU A 170 9.23 -30.14 -32.90
C LEU A 170 8.75 -31.14 -33.97
N TYR A 171 7.51 -31.64 -33.90
CA TYR A 171 6.98 -32.64 -34.84
C TYR A 171 5.73 -32.16 -35.60
N SER A 172 5.86 -31.15 -36.47
CA SER A 172 4.87 -30.90 -37.53
C SER A 172 5.47 -30.32 -38.83
N LEU A 173 6.77 -30.51 -39.08
CA LEU A 173 7.39 -30.20 -40.38
C LEU A 173 8.15 -31.42 -40.92
N CYS A 174 7.40 -32.47 -41.26
CA CYS A 174 7.72 -33.44 -42.30
C CYS A 174 6.42 -33.77 -43.04
#